data_AF-A0A838F5L8-F1
#
_entry.id   AF-A0A838F5L8-F1
#
_cell.length_a   1.000
_cell.length_b   1.000
_cell.length_c   1.000
_cell.angle_alpha   90.00
_cell.angle_beta   90.00
_cell.angle_gamma   90.00
#
_symmetry.space_group_name_H-M   'P 1'
#
loop_
_entity.id
_entity.type
_entity.pdbx_description
1 polymer ?
#
loop_
_entity_poly.entity_id
_entity_poly.type
_entity_poly.pdbx_seq_one_letter_code
_entity_poly.pdbx_strand_id
1 'polypeptide(L)'
;TLDDAAGEAFDKGGKILGVGYPAGKIIDDLAVNGDATKFSFPISYMRDRPGKMSYSGLKTALKVKLTKMTPEEIKTELPHLCAGYQEAIVQTLRIKAEEIIEKVLNLKLKNFETPIVVGGGVACNSRLRAVMKKHFKNVHFVTPLFCTDNAGMIANWAARVPELAVAFPECLSLDAQSRYVEKK
;
A
#
# COMPACT_ATOMS: atom_id res chain seq x y z
N THR A 1 -7.94 -4.38 3.29
CA THR A 1 -8.67 -3.22 2.74
C THR A 1 -10.15 -3.55 2.67
N LEU A 2 -11.04 -2.55 2.75
CA LEU A 2 -12.48 -2.71 2.55
C LEU A 2 -12.91 -2.47 1.10
N ASP A 3 -12.07 -1.78 0.32
CA ASP A 3 -12.33 -1.45 -1.08
C ASP A 3 -11.07 -1.64 -1.94
N ASP A 4 -10.44 -0.55 -2.37
CA ASP A 4 -9.29 -0.53 -3.26
C ASP A 4 -8.02 -0.94 -2.47
N ALA A 5 -7.10 -1.65 -3.13
CA ALA A 5 -5.75 -1.83 -2.59
C ALA A 5 -4.95 -0.51 -2.69
N ALA A 6 -3.85 -0.38 -1.95
CA ALA A 6 -3.01 0.83 -2.02
C ALA A 6 -2.43 1.04 -3.44
N GLY A 7 -2.01 -0.02 -4.12
CA GLY A 7 -1.53 0.05 -5.50
C GLY A 7 -2.63 0.50 -6.46
N GLU A 8 -3.83 -0.04 -6.29
CA GLU A 8 -5.01 0.36 -7.07
C GLU A 8 -5.42 1.80 -6.80
N ALA A 9 -5.25 2.29 -5.57
CA ALA A 9 -5.45 3.70 -5.24
C ALA A 9 -4.46 4.59 -6.01
N PHE A 10 -3.18 4.22 -6.07
CA PHE A 10 -2.20 4.91 -6.93
C PHE A 10 -2.61 4.88 -8.40
N ASP A 11 -2.98 3.73 -8.94
CA ASP A 11 -3.35 3.58 -10.36
C ASP A 11 -4.60 4.37 -10.74
N LYS A 12 -5.65 4.31 -9.91
CA LYS A 12 -6.87 5.11 -10.11
C LYS A 12 -6.61 6.59 -9.93
N GLY A 13 -5.82 6.98 -8.92
CA GLY A 13 -5.41 8.35 -8.70
C GLY A 13 -4.61 8.90 -9.88
N GLY A 14 -3.70 8.10 -10.42
CA GLY A 14 -2.91 8.47 -11.58
C GLY A 14 -3.75 8.69 -12.83
N LYS A 15 -4.72 7.81 -13.08
CA LYS A 15 -5.70 7.99 -14.15
C LYS A 15 -6.49 9.30 -14.00
N ILE A 16 -6.84 9.69 -12.77
CA ILE A 16 -7.55 10.95 -12.48
C ILE A 16 -6.64 12.17 -12.71
N LEU A 17 -5.36 12.07 -12.35
CA LEU A 17 -4.34 13.10 -12.57
C LEU A 17 -3.87 13.18 -14.03
N GLY A 18 -4.29 12.26 -14.89
CA GLY A 18 -3.84 12.19 -16.28
C GLY A 18 -2.39 11.71 -16.43
N VAL A 19 -1.84 11.02 -15.43
CA VAL A 19 -0.51 10.39 -15.53
C VAL A 19 -0.63 8.96 -16.07
N GLY A 20 0.45 8.47 -16.68
CA GLY A 20 0.48 7.14 -17.32
C GLY A 20 0.41 5.96 -16.33
N TYR A 21 0.64 4.76 -16.87
CA TYR A 21 0.65 3.49 -16.11
C TYR A 21 2.05 2.83 -16.22
N PRO A 22 2.58 2.19 -15.15
CA PRO A 22 2.02 2.07 -13.80
C PRO A 22 2.12 3.38 -13.01
N ALA A 23 1.01 3.85 -12.46
CA ALA A 23 0.95 5.20 -11.94
C ALA A 23 1.70 5.36 -10.61
N GLY A 24 1.80 4.28 -9.81
CA GLY A 24 2.50 4.32 -8.53
C GLY A 24 3.94 4.83 -8.63
N LYS A 25 4.68 4.43 -9.68
CA LYS A 25 6.06 4.90 -9.92
C LYS A 25 6.08 6.35 -10.41
N ILE A 26 5.18 6.69 -11.32
CA ILE A 26 5.11 8.04 -11.90
C ILE A 26 4.73 9.08 -10.84
N ILE A 27 3.74 8.77 -10.00
CA ILE A 27 3.35 9.60 -8.86
C ILE A 27 4.52 9.74 -7.89
N ASP A 28 5.27 8.67 -7.64
CA ASP A 28 6.45 8.73 -6.77
C ASP A 28 7.52 9.68 -7.31
N ASP A 29 7.85 9.59 -8.59
CA ASP A 29 8.85 10.45 -9.22
C ASP A 29 8.43 11.92 -9.24
N LEU A 30 7.16 12.20 -9.53
CA LEU A 30 6.63 13.56 -9.53
C LEU A 30 6.55 14.14 -8.12
N ALA A 31 6.20 13.33 -7.12
CA ALA A 31 6.06 13.75 -5.73
C ALA A 31 7.37 14.21 -5.10
N VAL A 32 8.54 13.75 -5.59
CA VAL A 32 9.86 14.18 -5.08
C VAL A 32 10.03 15.70 -5.16
N ASN A 33 9.49 16.33 -6.21
CA ASN A 33 9.56 17.77 -6.42
C ASN A 33 8.32 18.52 -5.90
N GLY A 34 7.43 17.81 -5.21
CA GLY A 34 6.18 18.34 -4.68
C GLY A 34 6.26 18.67 -3.20
N ASP A 35 5.38 19.57 -2.78
CA ASP A 35 5.08 19.86 -1.38
C ASP A 35 3.83 19.10 -0.96
N ALA A 36 4.01 18.08 -0.12
CA ALA A 36 2.93 17.24 0.40
C ALA A 36 1.94 17.99 1.30
N THR A 37 2.29 19.19 1.79
CA THR A 37 1.43 20.00 2.67
C THR A 37 0.50 20.95 1.93
N LYS A 38 0.81 21.24 0.65
CA LYS A 38 0.03 22.18 -0.17
C LYS A 38 -1.39 21.69 -0.46
N PHE A 39 -1.55 20.38 -0.71
CA PHE A 39 -2.84 19.75 -0.95
C PHE A 39 -3.10 18.63 0.04
N SER A 40 -3.94 18.91 1.04
CA SER A 40 -4.39 17.89 1.99
C SER A 40 -5.51 17.03 1.40
N PHE A 41 -5.39 15.72 1.63
CA PHE A 41 -6.36 14.71 1.24
C PHE A 41 -6.74 13.84 2.44
N PRO A 42 -7.95 13.26 2.45
CA PRO A 42 -8.42 12.48 3.59
C PRO A 42 -7.57 11.23 3.80
N ILE A 43 -7.13 11.04 5.05
CA ILE A 43 -6.43 9.85 5.51
C ILE A 43 -7.45 8.88 6.11
N SER A 44 -7.36 7.59 5.75
CA SER A 44 -8.33 6.59 6.18
C SER A 44 -8.18 6.29 7.67
N TYR A 45 -9.12 6.77 8.49
CA TYR A 45 -9.16 6.49 9.92
C TYR A 45 -10.54 5.96 10.31
N MET A 46 -10.56 4.77 10.94
CA MET A 46 -11.79 4.06 11.34
C MET A 46 -11.62 3.65 12.80
N ARG A 47 -12.18 4.44 13.72
CA ARG A 47 -12.00 4.25 15.17
C ARG A 47 -12.53 2.90 15.65
N ASP A 48 -13.63 2.46 15.07
CA ASP A 48 -14.38 1.24 15.41
C ASP A 48 -13.83 -0.03 14.74
N ARG A 49 -12.90 0.10 13.78
CA ARG A 49 -12.37 -1.03 13.00
C ARG A 49 -10.83 -0.96 12.86
N PRO A 50 -10.07 -1.23 13.94
CA PRO A 50 -8.62 -1.26 13.91
C PRO A 50 -8.08 -2.16 12.77
N GLY A 51 -7.03 -1.70 12.08
CA GLY A 51 -6.41 -2.44 10.97
C GLY A 51 -7.24 -2.49 9.66
N LYS A 52 -8.48 -1.99 9.65
CA LYS A 52 -9.24 -1.80 8.40
C LYS A 52 -8.91 -0.43 7.79
N MET A 53 -8.84 -0.40 6.46
CA MET A 53 -8.56 0.80 5.66
C MET A 53 -9.42 0.80 4.38
N SER A 54 -9.63 2.01 3.85
CA SER A 54 -10.38 2.28 2.63
C SER A 54 -9.78 3.49 1.89
N TYR A 55 -9.70 3.41 0.56
CA TYR A 55 -9.20 4.48 -0.31
C TYR A 55 -10.28 5.08 -1.22
N SER A 56 -11.53 4.63 -1.15
CA SER A 56 -12.61 5.18 -2.00
C SER A 56 -12.91 6.65 -1.75
N GLY A 57 -12.81 7.14 -0.52
CA GLY A 57 -12.96 8.57 -0.22
C GLY A 57 -11.83 9.42 -0.81
N LEU A 58 -10.63 8.85 -0.90
CA LEU A 58 -9.43 9.54 -1.37
C LEU A 58 -9.51 9.88 -2.87
N LYS A 59 -9.96 8.95 -3.71
CA LYS A 59 -10.20 9.22 -5.15
C LYS A 59 -11.26 10.29 -5.40
N THR A 60 -12.31 10.31 -4.58
CA THR A 60 -13.38 11.30 -4.68
C THR A 60 -12.86 12.68 -4.29
N ALA A 61 -12.11 12.79 -3.20
CA ALA A 61 -11.47 14.04 -2.79
C ALA A 61 -10.51 14.58 -3.86
N LEU A 62 -9.74 13.71 -4.51
CA LEU A 62 -8.87 14.07 -5.62
C LEU A 62 -9.68 14.67 -6.79
N LYS A 63 -10.73 13.98 -7.25
CA LYS A 63 -11.60 14.50 -8.33
C LYS A 63 -12.18 15.87 -7.99
N VAL A 64 -12.74 16.02 -6.79
CA VAL A 64 -13.35 17.28 -6.32
C VAL A 64 -12.31 18.41 -6.24
N LYS A 65 -11.04 18.10 -5.93
CA LYS A 65 -9.97 19.10 -5.96
C LYS A 65 -9.71 19.55 -7.40
N LEU A 66 -9.55 18.62 -8.34
CA LEU A 66 -9.25 18.94 -9.74
C LEU A 66 -10.39 19.69 -10.44
N THR A 67 -11.66 19.46 -10.09
CA THR A 67 -12.79 20.21 -10.68
C THR A 67 -12.78 21.70 -10.36
N LYS A 68 -11.97 22.13 -9.38
CA LYS A 68 -11.84 23.53 -8.97
C LYS A 68 -10.61 24.21 -9.57
N MET A 69 -9.91 23.53 -10.49
CA MET A 69 -8.67 24.00 -11.10
C MET A 69 -8.79 24.01 -12.62
N THR A 70 -8.09 24.93 -13.27
CA THR A 70 -7.93 24.91 -14.73
C THR A 70 -6.91 23.83 -15.15
N PRO A 71 -6.92 23.38 -16.41
CA PRO A 71 -5.90 22.46 -16.92
C PRO A 71 -4.46 22.96 -16.71
N GLU A 72 -4.23 24.26 -16.88
CA GLU A 72 -2.93 24.91 -16.68
C GLU A 72 -2.49 24.90 -15.22
N GLU A 73 -3.42 25.14 -14.29
CA GLU A 73 -3.18 25.03 -12.85
C GLU A 73 -2.84 23.58 -12.49
N ILE A 74 -3.61 22.60 -12.97
CA ILE A 74 -3.34 21.18 -12.69
C ILE A 74 -1.94 20.79 -13.15
N LYS A 75 -1.52 21.22 -14.35
CA LYS A 75 -0.19 20.91 -14.87
C LYS A 75 0.92 21.52 -14.01
N THR A 76 0.73 22.75 -13.56
CA THR A 76 1.69 23.48 -12.70
C THR A 76 1.76 22.86 -11.31
N GLU A 77 0.62 22.45 -10.78
CA GLU A 77 0.46 21.92 -9.42
C GLU A 77 0.65 20.41 -9.32
N LEU A 78 0.88 19.72 -10.45
CA LEU A 78 0.94 18.27 -10.53
C LEU A 78 1.91 17.63 -9.53
N PRO A 79 3.16 18.12 -9.34
CA PRO A 79 4.07 17.57 -8.33
C PRO A 79 3.49 17.65 -6.91
N HIS A 80 2.87 18.77 -6.55
CA HIS A 80 2.25 18.98 -5.24
C HIS A 80 0.99 18.12 -5.05
N LEU A 81 0.17 17.96 -6.09
CA LEU A 81 -0.98 17.07 -6.08
C LEU A 81 -0.55 15.61 -5.90
N CYS A 82 0.48 15.17 -6.62
CA CYS A 82 1.10 13.85 -6.47
C CYS A 82 1.64 13.64 -5.05
N ALA A 83 2.37 14.62 -4.50
CA ALA A 83 2.93 14.55 -3.15
C ALA A 83 1.85 14.44 -2.07
N GLY A 84 0.83 15.31 -2.10
CA GLY A 84 -0.27 15.26 -1.14
C GLY A 84 -1.07 13.96 -1.25
N TYR A 85 -1.35 13.49 -2.47
CA TYR A 85 -2.10 12.26 -2.70
C TYR A 85 -1.33 11.02 -2.21
N GLN A 86 -0.03 10.95 -2.55
CA GLN A 86 0.88 9.92 -2.07
C GLN A 86 0.96 9.91 -0.55
N GLU A 87 1.08 11.08 0.07
CA GLU A 87 1.15 11.22 1.53
C GLU A 87 -0.09 10.62 2.20
N ALA A 88 -1.30 10.87 1.68
CA ALA A 88 -2.51 10.29 2.24
C ALA A 88 -2.53 8.75 2.21
N ILE A 89 -2.04 8.14 1.13
CA ILE A 89 -1.92 6.67 1.02
C ILE A 89 -0.88 6.14 2.01
N VAL A 90 0.31 6.73 2.02
CA VAL A 90 1.42 6.30 2.88
C VAL A 90 1.08 6.46 4.36
N GLN A 91 0.49 7.58 4.74
CA GLN A 91 0.07 7.83 6.12
C GLN A 91 -1.01 6.86 6.56
N THR A 92 -1.95 6.51 5.67
CA THR A 92 -2.93 5.46 5.95
C THR A 92 -2.23 4.15 6.32
N LEU A 93 -1.28 3.68 5.50
CA LEU A 93 -0.53 2.44 5.78
C LEU A 93 0.24 2.50 7.10
N ARG A 94 0.96 3.60 7.37
CA ARG A 94 1.69 3.82 8.62
C ARG A 94 0.76 3.76 9.84
N ILE A 95 -0.33 4.52 9.80
CA ILE A 95 -1.31 4.59 10.90
C ILE A 95 -1.90 3.21 11.16
N LYS A 96 -2.22 2.44 10.11
CA LYS A 96 -2.77 1.09 10.31
C LYS A 96 -1.76 0.11 10.89
N ALA A 97 -0.49 0.17 10.50
CA ALA A 97 0.55 -0.63 11.14
C ALA A 97 0.67 -0.28 12.64
N GLU A 98 0.69 1.01 12.96
CA GLU A 98 0.72 1.50 14.35
C GLU A 98 -0.52 1.08 15.14
N GLU A 99 -1.73 1.25 14.59
CA GLU A 99 -2.97 0.85 15.24
C GLU A 99 -3.04 -0.65 15.55
N ILE A 100 -2.53 -1.50 14.65
CA ILE A 100 -2.48 -2.94 14.90
C ILE A 100 -1.55 -3.24 16.08
N ILE A 101 -0.37 -2.63 16.12
CA ILE A 101 0.59 -2.84 17.21
C ILE A 101 0.01 -2.39 18.55
N GLU A 102 -0.53 -1.18 18.61
CA GLU A 102 -0.96 -0.58 19.87
C GLU A 102 -2.31 -1.08 20.35
N LYS A 103 -3.29 -1.24 19.45
CA LYS A 103 -4.68 -1.55 19.84
C LYS A 103 -5.01 -3.03 19.73
N VAL A 104 -4.41 -3.76 18.79
CA VAL A 104 -4.73 -5.17 18.55
C VAL A 104 -3.75 -6.08 19.30
N LEU A 105 -2.46 -5.82 19.16
CA LEU A 105 -1.43 -6.58 19.89
C LEU A 105 -1.24 -6.09 21.33
N ASN A 106 -1.80 -4.92 21.68
CA ASN A 106 -1.66 -4.28 22.99
C ASN A 106 -0.18 -4.07 23.39
N LEU A 107 0.66 -3.74 22.41
CA LEU A 107 2.08 -3.49 22.59
C LEU A 107 2.37 -2.00 22.44
N LYS A 108 3.25 -1.47 23.29
CA LYS A 108 3.71 -0.09 23.12
C LYS A 108 4.67 -0.04 21.93
N LEU A 109 4.40 0.82 20.95
CA LEU A 109 5.23 0.97 19.75
C LEU A 109 6.73 1.14 20.07
N LYS A 110 7.04 1.91 21.12
CA LYS A 110 8.43 2.14 21.58
C LYS A 110 9.20 0.88 22.00
N ASN A 111 8.48 -0.17 22.40
CA ASN A 111 9.00 -1.45 22.87
C ASN A 111 8.71 -2.58 21.85
N PHE A 112 8.24 -2.24 20.65
CA PHE A 112 7.93 -3.23 19.62
C PHE A 112 9.20 -3.63 18.88
N GLU A 113 9.70 -4.83 19.17
CA GLU A 113 10.93 -5.38 18.58
C GLU A 113 10.67 -6.33 17.41
N THR A 114 9.43 -6.79 17.23
CA THR A 114 9.06 -7.71 16.15
C THR A 114 9.33 -7.07 14.78
N PRO A 115 10.04 -7.76 13.87
CA PRO A 115 10.28 -7.25 12.52
C PRO A 115 8.98 -6.95 11.76
N ILE A 116 8.91 -5.77 11.16
CA ILE A 116 7.86 -5.41 10.20
C ILE A 116 8.42 -5.62 8.80
N VAL A 117 7.82 -6.52 8.02
CA VAL A 117 8.23 -6.77 6.64
C VAL A 117 7.23 -6.13 5.67
N VAL A 118 7.73 -5.28 4.77
CA VAL A 118 6.93 -4.58 3.76
C VAL A 118 7.28 -5.13 2.37
N GLY A 119 6.32 -5.80 1.74
CA GLY A 119 6.42 -6.36 0.38
C GLY A 119 5.27 -5.88 -0.52
N GLY A 120 5.33 -6.25 -1.80
CA GLY A 120 4.38 -5.80 -2.83
C GLY A 120 4.89 -4.61 -3.64
N GLY A 121 4.27 -4.34 -4.80
CA GLY A 121 4.73 -3.27 -5.71
C GLY A 121 4.81 -1.87 -5.06
N VAL A 122 3.87 -1.55 -4.17
CA VAL A 122 3.86 -0.27 -3.42
C VAL A 122 5.03 -0.18 -2.43
N ALA A 123 5.62 -1.30 -2.01
CA ALA A 123 6.81 -1.30 -1.15
C ALA A 123 8.02 -0.65 -1.83
N CYS A 124 8.03 -0.49 -3.15
CA CYS A 124 9.06 0.24 -3.88
C CYS A 124 8.94 1.76 -3.77
N ASN A 125 7.81 2.28 -3.28
CA ASN A 125 7.57 3.71 -3.15
C ASN A 125 8.56 4.37 -2.16
N SER A 126 9.22 5.43 -2.63
CA SER A 126 10.28 6.13 -1.90
C SER A 126 9.77 6.75 -0.60
N ARG A 127 8.59 7.37 -0.65
CA ARG A 127 7.96 8.02 0.50
C ARG A 127 7.49 7.03 1.54
N LEU A 128 6.89 5.91 1.14
CA LEU A 128 6.53 4.82 2.04
C LEU A 128 7.76 4.31 2.79
N ARG A 129 8.86 4.08 2.09
CA ARG A 129 10.13 3.63 2.70
C ARG A 129 10.63 4.64 3.74
N ALA A 130 10.65 5.92 3.39
CA ALA A 130 11.10 6.98 4.30
C ALA A 130 10.22 7.06 5.56
N VAL A 131 8.89 7.08 5.39
CA VAL A 131 7.94 7.20 6.50
C VAL A 131 8.00 5.99 7.43
N MET A 132 8.00 4.77 6.88
CA MET A 132 8.03 3.56 7.69
C MET A 132 9.36 3.42 8.45
N LYS A 133 10.52 3.70 7.80
CA LYS A 133 11.83 3.66 8.47
C LYS A 133 11.97 4.69 9.57
N LYS A 134 11.35 5.86 9.40
CA LYS A 134 11.34 6.90 10.44
C LYS A 134 10.47 6.49 11.64
N HIS A 135 9.36 5.80 11.39
CA HIS A 135 8.35 5.49 12.42
C HIS A 135 8.61 4.18 13.15
N PHE A 136 9.19 3.18 12.48
CA PHE A 136 9.40 1.84 13.00
C PHE A 136 10.89 1.49 13.03
N LYS A 137 11.40 1.09 14.19
CA LYS A 137 12.82 0.76 14.39
C LYS A 137 13.26 -0.48 13.61
N ASN A 138 12.40 -1.50 13.57
CA ASN A 138 12.72 -2.80 12.98
C ASN A 138 11.86 -3.08 11.73
N VAL A 139 12.04 -2.28 10.69
CA VAL A 139 11.32 -2.43 9.41
C VAL A 139 12.24 -2.87 8.28
N HIS A 140 11.82 -3.90 7.56
CA HIS A 140 12.50 -4.46 6.41
C HIS A 140 11.64 -4.34 5.17
N PHE A 141 12.29 -4.07 4.05
CA PHE A 141 11.64 -4.03 2.75
C PHE A 141 12.15 -5.18 1.91
N VAL A 142 11.22 -5.90 1.29
CA VAL A 142 11.56 -6.92 0.31
C VAL A 142 12.31 -6.25 -0.86
N THR A 143 13.31 -6.95 -1.39
CA THR A 143 14.05 -6.50 -2.57
C THR A 143 13.07 -6.32 -3.74
N PRO A 144 13.12 -5.21 -4.50
CA PRO A 144 12.15 -4.93 -5.56
C PRO A 144 11.90 -6.08 -6.55
N LEU A 145 12.93 -6.86 -6.89
CA LEU A 145 12.83 -8.05 -7.75
C LEU A 145 11.84 -9.10 -7.24
N PHE A 146 11.65 -9.19 -5.92
CA PHE A 146 10.75 -10.15 -5.27
C PHE A 146 9.44 -9.51 -4.77
N CYS A 147 9.21 -8.23 -5.06
CA CYS A 147 8.00 -7.52 -4.64
C CYS A 147 6.79 -7.78 -5.55
N THR A 148 7.01 -8.14 -6.81
CA THR A 148 5.96 -8.51 -7.76
C THR A 148 5.74 -10.01 -7.74
N ASP A 149 4.54 -10.45 -8.08
CA ASP A 149 4.21 -11.88 -8.13
C ASP A 149 5.16 -12.63 -9.06
N ASN A 150 5.85 -13.65 -8.53
CA ASN A 150 6.84 -14.43 -9.27
C ASN A 150 6.86 -15.89 -8.81
N ALA A 151 7.25 -16.83 -9.68
CA ALA A 151 7.31 -18.25 -9.34
C ALA A 151 8.33 -18.56 -8.22
N GLY A 152 9.35 -17.71 -8.04
CA GLY A 152 10.36 -17.86 -7.01
C GLY A 152 9.76 -17.83 -5.60
N MET A 153 8.76 -16.98 -5.34
CA MET A 153 8.11 -16.92 -4.03
C MET A 153 7.31 -18.19 -3.72
N ILE A 154 6.70 -18.81 -4.74
CA ILE A 154 5.95 -20.07 -4.60
C ILE A 154 6.91 -21.22 -4.27
N ALA A 155 8.00 -21.33 -5.04
CA ALA A 155 9.04 -22.33 -4.79
C ALA A 155 9.69 -22.16 -3.39
N ASN A 156 9.96 -20.92 -3.00
CA ASN A 156 10.55 -20.57 -1.71
C ASN A 156 9.64 -20.92 -0.53
N TRP A 157 8.32 -20.75 -0.69
CA TRP A 157 7.33 -21.16 0.29
C TRP A 157 7.25 -22.69 0.37
N ALA A 158 7.07 -23.39 -0.75
CA ALA A 158 6.99 -24.85 -0.78
C ALA A 158 8.21 -25.52 -0.15
N ALA A 159 9.42 -24.97 -0.36
CA ALA A 159 10.65 -25.48 0.25
C ALA A 159 10.74 -25.25 1.77
N ARG A 160 9.95 -24.33 2.34
CA ARG A 160 9.94 -24.01 3.78
C ARG A 160 8.94 -24.82 4.59
N VAL A 161 7.91 -25.34 3.93
CA VAL A 161 6.81 -26.08 4.58
C VAL A 161 6.61 -27.47 3.96
N PRO A 162 7.66 -28.32 3.87
CA PRO A 162 7.54 -29.65 3.29
C PRO A 162 6.49 -30.52 4.00
N GLU A 163 6.22 -30.25 5.28
CA GLU A 163 5.18 -30.92 6.07
C GLU A 163 3.74 -30.63 5.60
N LEU A 164 3.53 -29.55 4.84
CA LEU A 164 2.23 -29.21 4.24
C LEU A 164 2.06 -29.80 2.83
N ALA A 165 3.06 -30.54 2.33
CA ALA A 165 3.00 -31.13 1.01
C ALA A 165 1.88 -32.19 0.95
N VAL A 166 1.02 -32.08 -0.06
CA VAL A 166 0.05 -33.11 -0.39
C VAL A 166 0.80 -34.28 -1.01
N ALA A 167 0.69 -35.46 -0.42
CA ALA A 167 1.38 -36.66 -0.88
C ALA A 167 0.89 -37.11 -2.26
N PHE A 168 1.72 -37.94 -2.92
CA PHE A 168 1.27 -38.68 -4.09
C PHE A 168 0.48 -39.93 -3.64
N PRO A 169 -0.66 -40.26 -4.29
CA PRO A 169 -1.21 -39.64 -5.49
C PRO A 169 -2.23 -38.52 -5.22
N GLU A 170 -2.54 -38.18 -3.96
CA GLU A 170 -3.58 -37.20 -3.60
C GLU A 170 -3.35 -35.84 -4.26
N CYS A 171 -2.09 -35.45 -4.48
CA CYS A 171 -1.73 -34.21 -5.17
C CYS A 171 -2.28 -34.12 -6.60
N LEU A 172 -2.55 -35.27 -7.26
CA LEU A 172 -3.14 -35.32 -8.60
C LEU A 172 -4.62 -34.92 -8.63
N SER A 173 -5.28 -34.89 -7.47
CA SER A 173 -6.68 -34.47 -7.33
C SER A 173 -6.85 -32.97 -7.02
N LEU A 174 -5.75 -32.23 -6.87
CA LEU A 174 -5.81 -30.80 -6.60
C LEU A 174 -6.40 -30.04 -7.79
N ASP A 175 -7.31 -29.12 -7.50
CA ASP A 175 -7.93 -28.25 -8.48
C ASP A 175 -7.77 -26.77 -8.11
N ALA A 176 -7.89 -25.88 -9.09
CA ALA A 176 -7.77 -24.46 -8.89
C ALA A 176 -8.95 -23.90 -8.09
N GLN A 177 -8.64 -23.19 -7.01
CA GLN A 177 -9.64 -22.50 -6.20
C GLN A 177 -9.50 -20.99 -6.35
N SER A 178 -10.56 -20.32 -6.78
CA SER A 178 -10.60 -18.85 -6.83
C SER A 178 -10.59 -18.20 -5.44
N ARG A 179 -10.88 -18.98 -4.38
CA ARG A 179 -10.85 -18.55 -2.99
C ARG A 179 -10.23 -19.65 -2.14
N TYR A 180 -9.02 -19.39 -1.65
CA TYR A 180 -8.29 -20.33 -0.80
C TYR A 180 -8.70 -20.30 0.69
N VAL A 181 -9.33 -19.21 1.13
CA VAL A 181 -9.85 -19.04 2.50
C VAL A 181 -11.31 -18.62 2.43
N GLU A 182 -12.19 -19.33 3.13
CA GLU A 182 -13.57 -18.89 3.31
C GLU A 182 -13.58 -17.60 4.14
N LYS A 183 -13.99 -16.49 3.51
CA LYS A 183 -14.32 -15.26 4.25
C LYS A 183 -15.70 -15.47 4.87
N LYS A 184 -15.76 -15.61 6.21
CA LYS A 184 -16.99 -15.31 6.96
C LYS A 184 -17.38 -13.85 6.79
#